data_AF-A0A3D0CFL4-F1
#
_entry.id   AF-A0A3D0CFL4-F1
#
_cell.length_a   1.000
_cell.length_b   1.000
_cell.length_c   1.000
_cell.angle_alpha   90.00
_cell.angle_beta   90.00
_cell.angle_gamma   90.00
#
_symmetry.space_group_name_H-M   'P 1'
#
loop_
_entity.id
_entity.type
_entity.pdbx_description
1 polymer ?
#
loop_
_entity_poly.entity_id
_entity_poly.type
_entity_poly.pdbx_seq_one_letter_code
_entity_poly.pdbx_strand_id
1 'polypeptide(L)'
;MSKLLPTRLPQAQGESVDSNTFNRLVRILELNLGAIDPDAPGQFNATDISGLQFATGAIIFNTTVEVHQAFDGSTFRNLYEHQTYPVGVEAIFGVGAVTIEIT
;
A
#
# COMPACT_ATOMS: atom_id res chain seq x y z
N MET A 1 -1.11 -3.54 -11.53
CA MET A 1 0.04 -2.61 -11.39
C MET A 1 0.06 -1.62 -12.54
N SER A 2 -0.44 -0.40 -12.32
CA SER A 2 -0.11 0.72 -13.20
C SER A 2 1.30 1.18 -12.81
N LYS A 3 2.28 0.89 -13.67
CA LYS A 3 3.67 1.29 -13.45
C LYS A 3 3.91 2.47 -14.36
N LEU A 4 4.15 3.64 -13.78
CA LEU A 4 4.77 4.76 -14.50
C LEU A 4 6.01 4.20 -15.17
N LEU A 5 6.06 4.24 -16.50
CA LEU A 5 7.26 3.85 -17.22
C LEU A 5 8.39 4.73 -16.65
N PRO A 6 9.53 4.17 -16.21
CA PRO A 6 10.63 4.97 -15.68
C PRO A 6 11.19 5.82 -16.81
N THR A 7 10.63 7.02 -16.99
CA THR A 7 11.10 8.01 -17.95
C THR A 7 12.06 8.93 -17.22
N ARG A 8 13.32 8.97 -17.64
CA ARG A 8 14.19 10.08 -17.26
C ARG A 8 13.68 11.33 -17.98
N LEU A 9 13.44 12.41 -17.23
CA LEU A 9 13.21 13.71 -17.84
C LEU A 9 14.39 13.99 -18.79
N PRO A 10 14.14 14.25 -20.09
CA PRO A 10 15.22 14.56 -21.02
C PRO A 10 16.00 15.77 -20.51
N GLN A 11 17.29 15.59 -20.32
CA GLN A 11 18.18 16.70 -20.07
C GLN A 11 18.56 17.27 -21.42
N ALA A 12 18.06 18.46 -21.73
CA ALA A 12 18.46 19.18 -22.93
C ALA A 12 19.96 19.49 -22.83
N GLN A 13 20.75 18.92 -23.74
CA GLN A 13 22.15 19.29 -23.92
C GLN A 13 22.23 20.13 -25.21
N GLY A 14 22.25 21.46 -25.08
CA GLY A 14 22.24 22.42 -26.19
C GLY A 14 21.13 23.48 -26.07
N GLU A 15 21.11 24.45 -26.99
CA GLU A 15 20.13 25.55 -27.00
C GLU A 15 18.72 25.12 -27.44
N SER A 16 18.59 24.02 -28.20
CA SER A 16 17.31 23.56 -28.75
C SER A 16 17.21 22.04 -28.83
N VAL A 17 15.99 21.53 -28.72
CA VAL A 17 15.66 20.10 -28.90
C VAL A 17 14.99 19.92 -30.27
N ASP A 18 15.38 18.87 -31.00
CA ASP A 18 14.73 18.52 -32.26
C ASP A 18 13.23 18.22 -32.07
N SER A 19 12.42 18.64 -33.04
CA SER A 19 10.95 18.54 -32.96
C SER A 19 10.45 17.09 -32.84
N ASN A 20 11.13 16.12 -33.46
CA ASN A 20 10.78 14.70 -33.32
C ASN A 20 11.04 14.21 -31.89
N THR A 21 12.13 14.65 -31.27
CA THR A 21 12.47 14.27 -29.89
C THR A 21 11.50 14.88 -28.89
N PHE A 22 11.14 16.16 -29.08
CA PHE A 22 10.14 16.84 -28.26
C PHE A 22 8.77 16.17 -28.35
N ASN A 23 8.26 15.92 -29.56
CA ASN A 23 6.94 15.32 -29.76
C ASN A 23 6.86 13.89 -29.19
N ARG A 24 7.94 13.11 -29.27
CA ARG A 24 8.00 11.78 -28.66
C ARG A 24 7.94 11.84 -27.14
N LEU A 25 8.58 12.82 -26.50
CA LEU A 25 8.46 13.04 -25.05
C LEU A 25 7.02 13.37 -24.67
N VAL A 26 6.42 14.37 -25.32
CA VAL A 26 5.05 14.79 -25.05
C VAL A 26 4.09 13.60 -25.17
N ARG A 27 4.24 12.79 -26.22
CA ARG A 27 3.41 11.60 -26.41
C ARG A 27 3.58 10.58 -25.29
N ILE A 28 4.80 10.34 -24.82
CA ILE A 28 5.05 9.43 -23.70
C ILE A 28 4.43 9.98 -22.41
N LEU A 29 4.52 11.29 -22.17
CA LEU A 29 3.91 11.92 -21.00
C LEU A 29 2.38 11.82 -21.04
N GLU A 30 1.75 12.10 -22.18
CA GLU A 30 0.30 11.91 -22.37
C GLU A 30 -0.14 10.47 -22.10
N LEU A 31 0.60 9.49 -22.63
CA LEU A 31 0.29 8.08 -22.43
C LEU A 31 0.42 7.65 -20.96
N ASN A 32 1.43 8.15 -20.24
CA ASN A 32 1.63 7.80 -18.84
C ASN A 32 0.67 8.55 -17.90
N LEU A 33 0.37 9.82 -18.17
CA LEU A 33 -0.49 10.64 -17.32
C LEU A 33 -1.99 10.39 -17.58
N GLY A 34 -2.39 10.07 -18.82
CA GLY A 34 -3.78 9.77 -19.14
C GLY A 34 -4.25 8.38 -18.67
N ALA A 35 -3.33 7.50 -18.30
CA ALA A 35 -3.62 6.13 -17.85
C ALA A 35 -3.70 6.00 -16.32
N ILE A 36 -3.40 7.06 -15.57
CA ILE A 36 -3.38 7.06 -14.11
C ILE A 36 -4.57 7.84 -13.60
N ASP A 37 -5.45 7.11 -12.90
CA ASP A 37 -6.40 7.70 -11.98
C ASP A 37 -5.73 7.73 -10.59
N PRO A 38 -5.25 8.90 -10.11
CA PRO A 38 -4.61 9.00 -8.80
C PRO A 38 -5.60 8.82 -7.64
N ASP A 39 -6.90 8.92 -7.91
CA ASP A 39 -7.96 8.81 -6.91
C ASP A 39 -8.48 7.37 -6.77
N ALA A 40 -8.13 6.49 -7.73
CA ALA A 40 -8.49 5.08 -7.65
C ALA A 40 -7.68 4.33 -6.57
N PRO A 41 -8.33 3.50 -5.72
CA PRO A 41 -7.63 2.72 -4.72
C PRO A 41 -6.65 1.74 -5.38
N GLY A 42 -5.40 1.74 -4.91
CA GLY A 42 -4.36 0.86 -5.43
C GLY A 42 -4.72 -0.62 -5.23
N GLN A 43 -4.38 -1.44 -6.23
CA GLN A 43 -4.61 -2.89 -6.21
C GLN A 43 -3.33 -3.62 -5.84
N PHE A 44 -3.37 -4.41 -4.77
CA PHE A 44 -2.20 -5.11 -4.22
C PHE A 44 -2.53 -6.56 -3.87
N ASN A 45 -1.59 -7.47 -4.12
CA ASN A 45 -1.70 -8.85 -3.64
C ASN A 45 -1.08 -9.00 -2.23
N ALA A 46 -1.24 -10.18 -1.61
CA ALA A 46 -0.72 -10.45 -0.28
C ALA A 46 0.80 -10.27 -0.16
N THR A 47 1.57 -10.59 -1.20
CA THR A 47 3.03 -10.40 -1.22
C THR A 47 3.38 -8.92 -1.18
N ASP A 48 2.73 -8.11 -2.02
CA ASP A 48 2.93 -6.66 -2.07
C ASP A 48 2.56 -6.02 -0.73
N ILE A 49 1.42 -6.41 -0.15
CA ILE A 49 0.94 -5.92 1.15
C ILE A 49 1.96 -6.20 2.27
N SER A 50 2.60 -7.37 2.24
CA SER A 50 3.60 -7.75 3.25
C SER A 50 4.96 -7.04 3.09
N GLY A 51 5.29 -6.60 1.87
CA GLY A 51 6.60 -6.02 1.55
C GLY A 51 6.63 -4.49 1.49
N LEU A 52 5.47 -3.84 1.27
CA LEU A 52 5.35 -2.39 1.12
C LEU A 52 4.96 -1.70 2.44
N GLN A 53 5.36 -0.44 2.58
CA GLN A 53 4.93 0.42 3.68
C GLN A 53 3.72 1.25 3.26
N PHE A 54 2.69 1.29 4.11
CA PHE A 54 1.47 2.05 3.90
C PHE A 54 1.29 3.08 5.01
N ALA A 55 0.74 4.25 4.66
CA ALA A 55 0.36 5.25 5.65
C ALA A 55 -0.93 4.83 6.37
N THR A 56 -1.06 5.16 7.66
CA THR A 56 -2.33 5.00 8.39
C THR A 56 -3.46 5.69 7.66
N GLY A 57 -4.58 4.99 7.46
CA GLY A 57 -5.74 5.47 6.70
C GLY A 57 -5.70 5.16 5.20
N ALA A 58 -4.64 4.54 4.68
CA ALA A 58 -4.58 4.11 3.30
C ALA A 58 -5.68 3.09 2.97
N ILE A 59 -6.40 3.30 1.87
CA ILE A 59 -7.42 2.39 1.36
C ILE A 59 -6.87 1.69 0.10
N ILE A 60 -6.97 0.37 0.09
CA ILE A 60 -6.53 -0.47 -1.02
C ILE A 60 -7.61 -1.45 -1.44
N PHE A 61 -7.46 -2.01 -2.64
CA PHE A 61 -8.13 -3.24 -3.03
C PHE A 61 -7.14 -4.41 -2.95
N ASN A 62 -7.41 -5.37 -2.06
CA ASN A 62 -6.58 -6.56 -1.94
C ASN A 62 -7.03 -7.59 -2.97
N THR A 63 -6.19 -7.84 -3.99
CA THR A 63 -6.50 -8.76 -5.09
C THR A 63 -6.41 -10.24 -4.69
N THR A 64 -5.82 -10.57 -3.53
CA THR A 64 -5.74 -11.95 -3.05
C THR A 64 -7.03 -12.40 -2.36
N VAL A 65 -7.67 -11.50 -1.62
CA VAL A 65 -8.95 -11.75 -0.95
C VAL A 65 -10.13 -11.01 -1.59
N GLU A 66 -9.88 -10.31 -2.70
CA GLU A 66 -10.85 -9.61 -3.53
C GLU A 66 -11.73 -8.60 -2.77
N VAL A 67 -11.14 -7.88 -1.81
CA VAL A 67 -11.88 -6.96 -0.93
C VAL A 67 -11.13 -5.65 -0.68
N HIS A 68 -11.88 -4.57 -0.46
CA HIS A 68 -11.33 -3.29 -0.02
C HIS A 68 -10.93 -3.34 1.44
N GLN A 69 -9.71 -2.90 1.73
CA GLN A 69 -9.16 -2.86 3.07
C GLN A 69 -8.59 -1.48 3.39
N ALA A 70 -8.70 -1.06 4.65
CA ALA A 70 -8.04 0.13 5.16
C ALA A 70 -6.93 -0.24 6.15
N PHE A 71 -5.80 0.48 6.08
CA PHE A 71 -4.70 0.30 7.00
C PHE A 71 -4.93 1.09 8.29
N ASP A 72 -5.01 0.42 9.43
CA ASP A 72 -5.25 1.05 10.75
C ASP A 72 -3.95 1.60 11.40
N GLY A 73 -2.80 1.44 10.74
CA GLY A 73 -1.48 1.77 11.28
C GLY A 73 -0.69 0.56 11.77
N SER A 74 -1.35 -0.59 11.91
CA SER A 74 -0.72 -1.88 12.25
C SER A 74 -1.05 -2.96 11.21
N THR A 75 -2.32 -3.04 10.80
CA THR A 75 -2.84 -4.10 9.93
C THR A 75 -3.89 -3.57 8.96
N PHE A 76 -4.12 -4.31 7.87
CA PHE A 76 -5.23 -4.08 6.97
C PHE A 76 -6.52 -4.70 7.52
N ARG A 77 -7.59 -3.89 7.56
CA ARG A 77 -8.93 -4.28 8.03
C ARG A 77 -9.92 -4.28 6.88
N ASN A 78 -10.79 -5.28 6.84
CA ASN A 78 -11.84 -5.39 5.83
C ASN A 78 -12.88 -4.28 6.03
N LEU A 79 -13.24 -3.58 4.95
CA LEU A 79 -14.22 -2.49 4.98
C LEU A 79 -15.69 -2.94 4.85
N TYR A 80 -15.93 -4.19 4.45
CA TYR A 80 -17.29 -4.72 4.27
C TYR A 80 -17.78 -5.55 5.46
N GLU A 81 -16.89 -5.87 6.38
CA GLU A 81 -17.22 -6.64 7.58
C GLU A 81 -17.21 -5.73 8.80
N HIS A 82 -18.17 -5.97 9.70
CA HIS A 82 -18.21 -5.28 10.98
C HIS A 82 -16.89 -5.51 11.74
N GLN A 83 -16.14 -4.42 11.95
CA GLN A 83 -14.92 -4.46 12.75
C GLN A 83 -15.30 -4.36 14.22
N THR A 84 -15.27 -5.48 14.94
CA THR A 84 -15.30 -5.47 16.40
C THR A 84 -13.93 -5.02 16.88
N TYR A 85 -13.83 -3.79 17.37
CA TYR A 85 -12.62 -3.34 18.08
C TYR A 85 -12.62 -4.01 19.45
N PRO A 86 -11.69 -4.93 19.75
CA PRO A 86 -11.54 -5.39 21.11
C PRO A 86 -11.02 -4.21 21.93
N VAL A 87 -11.92 -3.51 22.62
CA VAL A 87 -11.54 -2.64 23.72
C VAL A 87 -10.92 -3.54 24.79
N GLY A 88 -9.68 -3.24 25.16
CA GLY A 88 -8.80 -4.13 25.92
C GLY A 88 -9.51 -4.80 27.09
N VAL A 89 -9.77 -6.10 26.97
CA VAL A 89 -10.03 -6.96 28.11
C VAL A 89 -8.68 -7.57 28.48
N GLU A 90 -7.96 -6.87 29.35
CA GLU A 90 -6.77 -7.42 29.98
C GLU A 90 -7.19 -8.31 31.15
N ALA A 91 -6.86 -9.59 31.07
CA ALA A 91 -7.02 -10.53 32.17
C ALA A 91 -5.65 -10.77 32.82
N ILE A 92 -5.51 -10.35 34.08
CA ILE A 92 -4.36 -10.69 34.91
C ILE A 92 -4.62 -12.07 35.50
N PHE A 93 -3.86 -13.08 35.06
CA PHE A 93 -3.89 -14.42 35.66
C PHE A 93 -2.71 -14.58 36.63
N GLY A 94 -3.02 -14.89 37.89
CA GLY A 94 -2.02 -15.28 38.89
C GLY A 94 -1.84 -16.80 38.89
N VAL A 95 -0.61 -17.28 38.72
CA VAL A 95 -0.27 -18.70 38.97
C VAL A 95 -0.04 -18.87 40.47
N GLY A 96 -0.81 -19.76 41.10
CA GLY A 96 -0.66 -20.11 42.52
C GLY A 96 0.69 -20.79 42.80
N ALA A 97 1.28 -20.48 43.95
CA ALA A 97 2.56 -21.06 44.36
C ALA A 97 2.39 -22.55 44.73
N VAL A 98 3.27 -23.40 44.20
CA VAL A 98 3.37 -24.82 44.58
C VAL A 98 4.44 -24.93 45.68
N THR A 99 4.02 -25.33 46.88
CA THR A 99 4.93 -25.70 47.97
C THR A 99 5.23 -27.19 47.88
N ILE A 100 6.50 -27.55 47.74
CA ILE A 100 6.96 -28.94 47.77
C ILE A 100 7.52 -29.22 49.17
N GLU A 101 6.86 -30.09 49.93
CA GLU A 101 7.42 -30.65 51.16
C GLU A 101 8.19 -31.93 50.82
N ILE A 102 9.45 -32.00 51.25
CA ILE A 102 10.29 -33.20 51.15
C ILE A 102 10.49 -33.73 52.57
N THR A 103 10.08 -34.97 52.82
CA THR A 103 10.38 -35.74 54.04
C THR A 103 11.56 -36.66 53.79
#